data_AF-A0A178HDM9-F1
#
_entry.id   AF-A0A178HDM9-F1
#
_cell.length_a   1.000
_cell.length_b   1.000
_cell.length_c   1.000
_cell.angle_alpha   90.00
_cell.angle_beta   90.00
_cell.angle_gamma   90.00
#
_symmetry.space_group_name_H-M   'P 1'
#
loop_
_entity.id
_entity.type
_entity.pdbx_description
1 polymer ?
#
loop_
_entity_poly.entity_id
_entity_poly.type
_entity_poly.pdbx_seq_one_letter_code
_entity_poly.pdbx_strand_id
1 'polypeptide(L)' 'MDELLKRINELAKKQKEDGLTAEEKEEQAQLRQEYLKIFRGNFKNIMMNTKVIDPEGTDITPEKLKQAQAEHHGKGQTK' A
#
# COMPACT_ATOMS: atom_id res chain seq x y z
N MET A 1 -9.72 -9.39 3.17
CA MET A 1 -8.28 -9.04 3.20
C MET A 1 -7.46 -10.18 3.80
N ASP A 2 -7.90 -10.75 4.93
CA ASP A 2 -7.20 -11.88 5.57
C ASP A 2 -7.12 -13.13 4.70
N GLU A 3 -8.17 -13.45 3.93
CA GLU A 3 -8.17 -14.59 3.00
C GLU A 3 -7.15 -14.40 1.86
N LEU A 4 -7.07 -13.20 1.30
CA LEU A 4 -6.12 -12.86 0.25
C LEU A 4 -4.67 -12.94 0.75
N LEU A 5 -4.39 -12.46 1.96
CA LEU A 5 -3.09 -12.58 2.61
C LEU A 5 -2.72 -14.04 2.91
N LYS A 6 -3.67 -14.84 3.43
CA LYS A 6 -3.47 -16.27 3.65
C LYS A 6 -3.08 -16.98 2.37
N ARG A 7 -3.80 -16.74 1.27
CA ARG A 7 -3.52 -17.35 -0.03
C ARG A 7 -2.15 -16.95 -0.59
N ILE A 8 -1.78 -15.67 -0.48
CA ILE A 8 -0.44 -15.19 -0.88
C ILE A 8 0.65 -15.89 -0.07
N ASN A 9 0.45 -16.08 1.24
CA ASN A 9 1.41 -16.73 2.12
C ASN A 9 1.52 -18.24 1.83
N GLU A 10 0.41 -18.92 1.53
CA GLU A 10 0.40 -20.31 1.08
C GLU A 10 1.22 -20.49 -0.20
N LEU A 11 0.95 -19.66 -1.22
CA LEU A 11 1.69 -19.68 -2.49
C LEU A 11 3.18 -19.34 -2.28
N ALA A 12 3.48 -18.38 -1.41
CA ALA A 12 4.87 -18.03 -1.08
C ALA A 12 5.61 -19.12 -0.30
N LYS A 13 4.91 -19.88 0.55
CA LYS A 13 5.47 -21.04 1.24
C LYS A 13 5.75 -22.17 0.24
N LYS A 14 4.78 -22.49 -0.61
CA LYS A 14 4.93 -23.48 -1.68
C LYS A 14 6.08 -23.15 -2.65
N GLN A 15 6.22 -21.87 -3.00
CA GLN A 15 7.35 -21.37 -3.80
C GLN A 15 8.71 -21.68 -3.20
N LYS A 16 8.84 -21.62 -1.87
CA LYS A 16 10.10 -21.86 -1.15
C LYS A 16 10.41 -23.35 -0.97
N GLU A 17 9.39 -24.18 -0.82
CA GLU A 17 9.53 -25.62 -0.56
C GLU A 17 9.67 -26.40 -1.87
N ASP A 18 8.68 -26.33 -2.76
CA ASP A 18 8.57 -27.18 -3.95
C ASP A 18 8.69 -26.40 -5.28
N GLY A 19 8.61 -25.06 -5.21
CA GLY A 19 8.48 -24.19 -6.37
C GLY A 19 7.01 -24.01 -6.80
N LEU A 20 6.78 -23.01 -7.66
CA LEU A 20 5.45 -22.71 -8.21
C LEU A 20 5.34 -23.18 -9.66
N THR A 21 4.17 -23.72 -10.01
CA THR A 21 3.80 -23.92 -11.41
C THR A 21 3.58 -22.57 -12.13
N ALA A 22 3.49 -22.58 -13.45
CA ALA A 22 3.22 -21.36 -14.22
C ALA A 22 1.87 -20.72 -13.84
N GLU A 23 0.83 -21.54 -13.66
CA GLU A 23 -0.51 -21.11 -13.25
C GLU A 23 -0.51 -20.48 -11.86
N GLU A 24 0.21 -21.10 -10.90
CA GLU A 24 0.30 -20.57 -9.54
C GLU A 24 1.12 -19.28 -9.47
N LYS A 25 2.11 -19.09 -10.35
CA LYS A 25 2.84 -17.82 -10.48
C LYS A 25 1.94 -16.70 -10.98
N GLU A 26 1.07 -16.98 -11.95
CA GLU A 26 0.08 -16.01 -12.43
C GLU A 26 -0.93 -15.68 -11.33
N GLU A 27 -1.46 -16.68 -10.62
CA GLU A 27 -2.35 -16.49 -9.47
C GLU A 27 -1.67 -15.61 -8.41
N GLN A 28 -0.43 -15.93 -8.03
CA GLN A 28 0.34 -15.15 -7.05
C GLN A 28 0.55 -13.70 -7.51
N ALA A 29 0.83 -13.49 -8.80
CA ALA A 29 1.03 -12.15 -9.36
C ALA A 29 -0.28 -11.33 -9.31
N GLN A 30 -1.40 -11.92 -9.70
CA GLN A 30 -2.72 -11.29 -9.64
C GLN A 30 -3.10 -10.91 -8.20
N LEU A 31 -2.97 -11.86 -7.27
CA LEU A 31 -3.27 -11.62 -5.85
C LEU A 31 -2.39 -10.51 -5.26
N ARG A 32 -1.10 -10.47 -5.60
CA ARG A 32 -0.20 -9.39 -5.18
C ARG A 32 -0.59 -8.04 -5.76
N GLN A 33 -1.01 -7.97 -7.01
CA GLN A 33 -1.48 -6.72 -7.62
C GLN A 33 -2.73 -6.20 -6.92
N GLU A 34 -3.68 -7.09 -6.62
CA GLU A 34 -4.91 -6.75 -5.91
C GLU A 34 -4.63 -6.27 -4.49
N TYR A 35 -3.77 -6.99 -3.74
CA TYR A 35 -3.28 -6.55 -2.44
C TYR A 35 -2.68 -5.14 -2.50
N LEU A 36 -1.78 -4.90 -3.46
CA LEU A 36 -1.10 -3.62 -3.60
C LEU A 36 -2.07 -2.49 -3.98
N LYS A 37 -3.13 -2.77 -4.75
CA LYS A 37 -4.15 -1.77 -5.08
C LYS A 37 -4.91 -1.34 -3.83
N ILE A 38 -5.34 -2.29 -3.00
CA ILE A 38 -6.03 -2.03 -1.73
C ILE A 38 -5.09 -1.32 -0.76
N PHE A 39 -3.85 -1.82 -0.64
CA PHE A 39 -2.82 -1.24 0.22
C PHE A 39 -2.50 0.20 -0.18
N ARG A 40 -2.30 0.50 -1.47
CA ARG A 40 -2.03 1.87 -1.94
C ARG A 40 -3.17 2.83 -1.64
N GLY A 41 -4.42 2.38 -1.73
CA GLY A 41 -5.59 3.17 -1.34
C GLY A 41 -5.55 3.55 0.14
N ASN A 42 -5.38 2.56 1.02
CA ASN A 42 -5.28 2.78 2.47
C ASN A 42 -4.05 3.62 2.85
N PHE A 43 -2.90 3.34 2.23
CA PHE A 43 -1.66 4.05 2.49
C PHE A 43 -1.74 5.51 2.09
N LYS A 44 -2.40 5.83 0.96
CA LYS A 44 -2.66 7.23 0.57
C LYS A 44 -3.41 7.98 1.66
N ASN A 45 -4.45 7.38 2.25
CA ASN A 45 -5.21 8.02 3.33
C ASN A 45 -4.37 8.24 4.59
N ILE A 46 -3.52 7.28 4.96
CA ILE A 46 -2.58 7.43 6.10
C ILE A 46 -1.61 8.57 5.81
N MET A 47 -1.07 8.64 4.60
CA MET A 47 -0.10 9.64 4.17
C MET A 47 -0.70 11.06 4.14
N MET A 48 -2.01 11.18 3.87
CA MET A 48 -2.68 12.49 3.93
C MET A 48 -2.84 13.02 5.36
N ASN A 49 -2.76 12.16 6.38
CA ASN A 49 -2.97 12.52 7.78
C ASN A 49 -1.68 12.47 8.62
N THR A 50 -0.57 11.99 8.05
CA THR A 50 0.70 11.81 8.76
C THR A 50 1.67 12.93 8.41
N LYS A 51 2.37 13.44 9.42
CA LYS A 51 3.52 14.34 9.27
C LYS A 51 4.79 13.59 9.63
N VAL A 52 5.85 13.79 8.85
CA VAL A 52 7.17 13.22 9.11
C VAL A 52 8.01 14.28 9.81
N ILE A 53 8.44 13.98 11.04
CA ILE A 53 9.26 14.85 11.86
C ILE A 53 10.62 14.17 12.02
N ASP A 54 11.70 14.92 11.86
CA ASP A 54 13.06 14.43 12.10
C ASP A 54 13.35 14.31 13.62
N PRO A 55 14.48 13.70 14.02
CA PRO A 55 14.86 13.59 15.43
C PRO A 55 15.09 14.93 16.14
N GLU A 56 15.35 16.00 15.39
CA GLU A 56 15.58 17.37 15.88
C GLU A 56 14.25 18.15 16.04
N GLY A 57 13.11 17.55 15.67
CA GLY A 57 11.78 18.15 15.76
C GLY A 57 11.34 18.96 14.53
N THR A 58 12.10 18.90 13.43
CA THR A 58 11.77 19.62 12.19
C THR A 58 10.82 18.80 11.32
N ASP A 59 9.73 19.43 10.84
CA ASP A 59 8.79 18.81 9.89
C ASP A 59 9.42 18.69 8.50
N ILE A 60 9.99 17.51 8.23
CA ILE A 60 10.58 17.12 6.95
C ILE A 60 9.57 16.45 6.01
N THR A 61 8.26 16.65 6.22
CA THR A 61 7.25 16.10 5.31
C THR A 61 7.52 16.63 3.90
N PRO A 62 7.70 15.77 2.88
CA PRO A 62 8.06 16.21 1.54
C PRO A 62 7.06 17.23 0.96
N GLU A 63 7.54 18.24 0.25
CA GLU A 63 6.67 19.29 -0.33
C GLU A 63 5.60 18.75 -1.26
N LYS A 64 5.93 17.74 -2.07
CA LYS A 64 4.96 17.04 -2.94
C LYS A 64 3.81 16.43 -2.14
N LEU A 65 4.10 15.99 -0.92
CA LEU A 65 3.11 15.43 -0.01
C LEU A 65 2.24 16.51 0.61
N LYS A 66 2.85 17.62 1.06
CA LYS A 66 2.13 18.80 1.57
C LYS A 66 1.16 19.35 0.52
N GLN A 67 1.57 19.42 -0.75
CA GLN A 67 0.72 19.83 -1.88
C GLN A 67 -0.44 18.85 -2.10
N ALA A 68 -0.15 17.54 -2.16
CA ALA A 68 -1.18 16.53 -2.32
C ALA A 68 -2.20 16.51 -1.16
N GLN A 69 -1.74 16.78 0.07
CA GLN A 69 -2.58 16.98 1.25
C GLN A 69 -3.47 18.22 1.08
N ALA A 70 -2.91 19.37 0.69
CA ALA A 70 -3.68 20.60 0.50
C ALA A 70 -4.78 20.45 -0.57
N GLU A 71 -4.47 19.81 -1.70
CA GLU A 71 -5.45 19.51 -2.76
C GLU A 71 -6.55 18.56 -2.29
N HIS A 72 -6.20 17.56 -1.47
CA HIS A 72 -7.16 16.59 -0.92
C HIS A 72 -8.13 17.25 0.08
N HIS A 73 -7.63 18.11 0.96
CA HIS A 73 -8.45 18.83 1.94
C HIS A 73 -9.28 19.95 1.31
N GLY A 74 -8.76 20.65 0.29
CA GLY A 74 -9.49 21.70 -0.44
C GLY A 74 -10.70 21.18 -1.23
N LYS A 75 -10.62 19.95 -1.76
CA LYS A 75 -11.74 19.30 -2.47
C LYS A 75 -12.88 18.82 -1.56
N GLY A 76 -12.65 18.77 -0.24
CA GLY A 76 -13.66 18.36 0.74
C GLY A 76 -14.64 19.47 1.15
N GLN A 77 -14.37 20.74 0.81
CA GLN A 77 -15.17 21.90 1.24
C GLN A 77 -16.19 22.39 0.20
N THR A 78 -16.28 21.77 -0.98
CA THR A 78 -17.21 22.16 -2.05
C THR A 78 -18.36 21.17 -2.26
N LYS A 79 -18.92 20.61 -1.19
CA LYS A 79 -20.21 19.91 -1.22
C LYS A 79 -21.08 20.33 -0.05
#